data_AF-A0A6V7ILL8-F1
#
_entry.id   AF-A0A6V7ILL8-F1
#
_cell.length_a   1.000
_cell.length_b   1.000
_cell.length_c   1.000
_cell.angle_alpha   90.00
_cell.angle_beta   90.00
_cell.angle_gamma   90.00
#
_symmetry.space_group_name_H-M   'P 1'
#
loop_
_entity.id
_entity.type
_entity.pdbx_description
1 polymer ?
#
loop_
_entity_poly.entity_id
_entity_poly.type
_entity_poly.pdbx_seq_one_letter_code
_entity_poly.pdbx_strand_id
1 'polypeptide(L)'
;HPQHPRHPPPQNQPPPPYYGQPTVAAVHPPPPTHHMFTMQQPMPVPDQCHPNQMMQMVPPPPQPMINPPRPQPPISRQSPNQMRTLFAAYRVGMLAMETLARRAHDDRPQVKYARNPPYGEDVKWLLRVSKKLGTQYFHQFCVCLVNSIISPFVLHDIALMAADYLSNHSRNPAVVLQHLRSPLIAPLVHKCQTSYIHCLHHKLYHITPADYEEFASSVIAARAAFNVTPDGHQHFKEMLQGFK
;
A
#
# COMPACT_ATOMS: atom_id res chain seq x y z
N HIS A 1 40.86 -39.71 -22.13
CA HIS A 1 39.54 -40.27 -21.78
C HIS A 1 39.63 -41.01 -20.45
N PRO A 2 39.25 -40.38 -19.31
CA PRO A 2 39.12 -41.06 -18.03
C PRO A 2 37.67 -41.53 -17.80
N GLN A 3 37.51 -42.71 -17.19
CA GLN A 3 36.24 -43.35 -16.89
C GLN A 3 35.62 -42.78 -15.60
N HIS A 4 34.33 -42.44 -15.64
CA HIS A 4 33.55 -41.99 -14.49
C HIS A 4 33.17 -43.15 -13.55
N PRO A 5 33.18 -42.96 -12.21
CA PRO A 5 32.62 -43.93 -11.27
C PRO A 5 31.08 -43.93 -11.30
N ARG A 6 30.49 -45.13 -11.28
CA ARG A 6 29.04 -45.37 -11.30
C ARG A 6 28.40 -45.01 -9.95
N HIS A 7 27.31 -44.24 -9.99
CA HIS A 7 26.44 -44.01 -8.83
C HIS A 7 25.62 -45.25 -8.48
N PRO A 8 25.38 -45.55 -7.19
CA PRO A 8 24.46 -46.61 -6.77
C PRO A 8 22.98 -46.19 -6.99
N PRO A 9 22.07 -47.15 -7.21
CA PRO A 9 20.65 -46.87 -7.43
C PRO A 9 19.93 -46.44 -6.13
N PRO A 10 18.84 -45.66 -6.22
CA PRO A 10 18.10 -45.19 -5.06
C PRO A 10 17.34 -46.34 -4.37
N GLN A 11 17.51 -46.45 -3.05
CA GLN A 11 16.71 -47.33 -2.19
C GLN A 11 15.28 -46.81 -2.07
N ASN A 12 14.31 -47.67 -2.35
CA ASN A 12 12.88 -47.47 -2.08
C ASN A 12 12.66 -47.20 -0.59
N GLN A 13 12.33 -45.95 -0.24
CA GLN A 13 11.77 -45.63 1.07
C GLN A 13 10.27 -45.96 1.10
N PRO A 14 9.75 -46.63 2.14
CA PRO A 14 8.31 -46.80 2.33
C PRO A 14 7.64 -45.45 2.66
N PRO A 15 6.38 -45.22 2.24
CA PRO A 15 5.67 -43.98 2.54
C PRO A 15 5.41 -43.83 4.05
N PRO A 16 5.40 -42.59 4.58
CA PRO A 16 5.10 -42.35 5.99
C PRO A 16 3.65 -42.74 6.34
N PRO A 17 3.40 -43.21 7.58
CA PRO A 17 2.07 -43.59 8.02
C PRO A 17 1.14 -42.37 8.06
N TYR A 18 -0.01 -42.54 7.42
CA TYR A 18 -1.10 -41.58 7.33
C TYR A 18 -1.72 -41.39 8.73
N TYR A 19 -1.31 -40.35 9.45
CA TYR A 19 -2.02 -39.94 10.66
C TYR A 19 -3.34 -39.29 10.24
N GLY A 20 -4.44 -39.97 10.58
CA GLY A 20 -5.81 -39.55 10.29
C GLY A 20 -6.09 -38.16 10.88
N GLN A 21 -6.72 -37.33 10.05
CA GLN A 21 -7.31 -36.06 10.44
C GLN A 21 -8.43 -36.31 11.46
N PRO A 22 -8.48 -35.59 12.59
CA PRO A 22 -9.69 -35.53 13.39
C PRO A 22 -10.77 -34.76 12.62
N THR A 23 -11.89 -35.44 12.44
CA THR A 23 -13.16 -34.99 11.89
C THR A 23 -13.56 -33.60 12.36
N VAL A 24 -13.87 -32.73 11.39
CA VAL A 24 -14.57 -31.47 11.59
C VAL A 24 -15.94 -31.73 12.22
N ALA A 25 -16.15 -31.30 13.46
CA ALA A 25 -17.49 -31.21 14.02
C ALA A 25 -18.26 -30.13 13.26
N ALA A 26 -19.26 -30.56 12.50
CA ALA A 26 -20.23 -29.69 11.86
C ALA A 26 -21.05 -28.97 12.95
N VAL A 27 -20.65 -27.76 13.30
CA VAL A 27 -21.46 -26.84 14.10
C VAL A 27 -22.49 -26.24 13.16
N HIS A 28 -23.72 -26.74 13.23
CA HIS A 28 -24.87 -26.16 12.54
C HIS A 28 -25.08 -24.70 13.01
N PRO A 29 -25.28 -23.72 12.10
CA PRO A 29 -25.75 -22.40 12.48
C PRO A 29 -27.26 -22.44 12.79
N PRO A 30 -27.74 -21.78 13.86
CA PRO A 30 -29.18 -21.61 14.10
C PRO A 30 -29.80 -20.62 13.08
N PRO A 31 -31.10 -20.77 12.76
CA PRO A 31 -31.77 -20.08 11.65
C PRO A 31 -31.98 -18.58 11.90
N PRO A 32 -32.10 -17.76 10.83
CA PRO A 32 -32.31 -16.33 10.94
C PRO A 32 -33.76 -16.00 11.30
N THR A 33 -33.95 -15.34 12.44
CA THR A 33 -35.18 -14.67 12.84
C THR A 33 -35.34 -13.37 12.05
N HIS A 34 -36.28 -13.36 11.11
CA HIS A 34 -36.75 -12.17 10.40
C HIS A 34 -37.37 -11.17 11.39
N HIS A 35 -36.61 -10.16 11.80
CA HIS A 35 -37.12 -8.98 12.50
C HIS A 35 -37.47 -7.92 11.44
N MET A 36 -38.73 -7.92 11.05
CA MET A 36 -39.37 -6.89 10.24
C MET A 36 -39.48 -5.61 11.09
N PHE A 37 -38.48 -4.74 11.05
CA PHE A 37 -38.65 -3.36 11.54
C PHE A 37 -39.42 -2.57 10.49
N THR A 38 -40.74 -2.50 10.65
CA THR A 38 -41.59 -1.56 9.92
C THR A 38 -41.46 -0.20 10.60
N MET A 39 -40.71 0.72 10.00
CA MET A 39 -40.80 2.15 10.34
C MET A 39 -42.16 2.65 9.87
N GLN A 40 -43.10 2.81 10.81
CA GLN A 40 -44.34 3.56 10.62
C GLN A 40 -43.99 5.03 10.35
N GLN A 41 -44.23 5.50 9.12
CA GLN A 41 -44.37 6.93 8.85
C GLN A 41 -45.84 7.34 9.05
N PRO A 42 -46.12 8.46 9.72
CA PRO A 42 -47.47 9.00 9.79
C PRO A 42 -47.88 9.64 8.46
N MET A 43 -49.08 9.30 8.00
CA MET A 43 -49.79 9.93 6.89
C MET A 43 -50.14 11.40 7.22
N PRO A 44 -50.02 12.34 6.28
CA PRO A 44 -50.73 13.60 6.34
C PRO A 44 -52.09 13.49 5.65
N VAL A 45 -53.12 13.90 6.37
CA VAL A 45 -54.50 14.07 5.91
C VAL A 45 -54.64 15.42 5.21
N PRO A 46 -55.34 15.54 4.08
CA PRO A 46 -56.02 16.79 3.75
C PRO A 46 -57.50 16.58 3.39
N ASP A 47 -58.23 17.70 3.38
CA ASP A 47 -59.66 17.95 3.07
C ASP A 47 -60.59 17.99 4.31
N GLN A 48 -61.49 18.97 4.51
CA GLN A 48 -61.95 20.09 3.68
C GLN A 48 -62.82 21.08 4.51
N CYS A 49 -63.05 22.28 3.93
CA CYS A 49 -64.21 23.19 4.06
C CYS A 49 -64.32 24.20 5.23
N HIS A 50 -64.37 25.50 4.90
CA HIS A 50 -65.57 26.38 4.89
C HIS A 50 -65.21 27.87 4.52
N PRO A 51 -66.18 28.73 4.13
CA PRO A 51 -65.99 29.78 3.11
C PRO A 51 -66.05 31.27 3.58
N ASN A 52 -65.56 32.15 2.69
CA ASN A 52 -65.86 33.57 2.44
C ASN A 52 -65.96 34.59 3.61
N GLN A 53 -65.13 35.65 3.57
CA GLN A 53 -65.54 37.01 3.18
C GLN A 53 -64.41 38.08 3.18
N MET A 54 -64.49 38.96 2.18
CA MET A 54 -64.08 40.38 2.06
C MET A 54 -62.59 40.86 2.04
N MET A 55 -62.15 41.19 0.82
CA MET A 55 -61.72 42.53 0.36
C MET A 55 -60.42 43.16 0.91
N GLN A 56 -59.30 42.99 0.18
CA GLN A 56 -58.38 44.11 -0.10
C GLN A 56 -57.53 43.86 -1.35
N MET A 57 -57.53 44.85 -2.24
CA MET A 57 -56.94 44.84 -3.57
C MET A 57 -55.47 45.30 -3.47
N VAL A 58 -54.51 44.43 -3.80
CA VAL A 58 -53.10 44.79 -3.94
C VAL A 58 -52.58 44.17 -5.24
N PRO A 59 -51.98 44.94 -6.17
CA PRO A 59 -51.44 44.37 -7.41
C PRO A 59 -50.12 43.62 -7.12
N PRO A 60 -49.85 42.48 -7.80
CA PRO A 60 -48.57 41.81 -7.69
C PRO A 60 -47.48 42.58 -8.46
N PRO A 61 -46.22 42.61 -7.99
CA PRO A 61 -45.10 43.18 -8.74
C PRO A 61 -44.74 42.30 -9.96
N PRO A 62 -44.14 42.88 -11.02
CA PRO A 62 -43.79 42.14 -12.23
C PRO A 62 -42.70 41.11 -11.93
N GLN A 63 -42.88 39.90 -12.48
CA GLN A 63 -41.90 38.82 -12.41
C GLN A 63 -40.56 39.25 -13.05
N PRO A 64 -39.41 39.06 -12.40
CA PRO A 64 -38.13 39.21 -13.06
C PRO A 64 -37.96 38.08 -14.08
N MET A 65 -37.56 38.48 -15.30
CA MET A 65 -37.14 37.64 -16.41
C MET A 65 -36.36 36.40 -15.96
N ILE A 66 -36.75 35.25 -16.52
CA ILE A 66 -35.97 34.02 -16.57
C ILE A 66 -34.55 34.34 -17.07
N ASN A 67 -33.59 34.21 -16.17
CA ASN A 67 -32.17 34.15 -16.53
C ASN A 67 -31.93 32.77 -17.14
N PRO A 68 -31.24 32.66 -18.29
CA PRO A 68 -30.86 31.35 -18.83
C PRO A 68 -29.92 30.62 -17.84
N PRO A 69 -29.97 29.28 -17.77
CA PRO A 69 -29.09 28.53 -16.88
C PRO A 69 -27.64 28.74 -17.32
N ARG A 70 -26.86 29.36 -16.45
CA ARG A 70 -25.40 29.47 -16.59
C ARG A 70 -24.83 28.05 -16.74
N PRO A 71 -24.01 27.73 -17.76
CA PRO A 71 -23.39 26.42 -17.86
C PRO A 71 -22.49 26.22 -16.64
N GLN A 72 -22.89 25.31 -15.75
CA GLN A 72 -22.01 24.85 -14.68
C GLN A 72 -20.81 24.16 -15.32
N PRO A 73 -19.56 24.47 -14.91
CA PRO A 73 -18.41 23.72 -15.37
C PRO A 73 -18.61 22.24 -15.02
N PRO A 74 -18.25 21.29 -15.91
CA PRO A 74 -18.40 19.88 -15.62
C PRO A 74 -17.57 19.57 -14.37
N ILE A 75 -18.27 19.20 -13.30
CA ILE A 75 -17.68 18.57 -12.12
C ILE A 75 -16.83 17.41 -12.65
N SER A 76 -15.51 17.43 -12.41
CA SER A 76 -14.53 16.43 -12.84
C SER A 76 -14.92 15.00 -12.39
N ARG A 77 -15.89 14.41 -13.07
CA ARG A 77 -16.18 12.99 -13.03
C ARG A 77 -15.14 12.35 -13.93
N GLN A 78 -14.13 11.73 -13.33
CA GLN A 78 -13.15 10.90 -14.04
C GLN A 78 -13.90 10.04 -15.06
N SER A 79 -13.53 10.15 -16.33
CA SER A 79 -14.25 9.43 -17.38
C SER A 79 -14.12 7.92 -17.14
N PRO A 80 -15.17 7.12 -17.40
CA PRO A 80 -15.11 5.65 -17.25
C PRO A 80 -13.93 5.02 -18.00
N ASN A 81 -13.51 5.64 -19.10
CA ASN A 81 -12.34 5.22 -19.89
C ASN A 81 -11.03 5.45 -19.14
N GLN A 82 -10.86 6.58 -18.45
CA GLN A 82 -9.66 6.86 -17.64
C GLN A 82 -9.50 5.84 -16.51
N MET A 83 -10.60 5.47 -15.85
CA MET A 83 -10.57 4.48 -14.78
C MET A 83 -10.15 3.10 -15.30
N ARG A 84 -10.66 2.67 -16.47
CA ARG A 84 -10.24 1.42 -17.13
C ARG A 84 -8.76 1.43 -17.48
N THR A 85 -8.23 2.54 -18.00
CA THR A 85 -6.80 2.67 -18.32
C THR A 85 -5.94 2.60 -17.05
N LEU A 86 -6.35 3.23 -15.94
CA LEU A 86 -5.64 3.14 -14.67
C LEU A 86 -5.60 1.71 -14.13
N PHE A 87 -6.72 0.97 -14.23
CA PHE A 87 -6.76 -0.44 -13.85
C PHE A 87 -5.83 -1.29 -14.71
N ALA A 88 -5.83 -1.10 -16.04
CA ALA A 88 -4.93 -1.82 -16.94
C ALA A 88 -3.45 -1.55 -16.61
N ALA A 89 -3.11 -0.27 -16.43
CA ALA A 89 -1.78 0.17 -16.02
C ALA A 89 -1.33 -0.47 -14.69
N TYR A 90 -2.20 -0.46 -13.68
CA TYR A 90 -1.90 -1.08 -12.39
C TYR A 90 -1.63 -2.58 -12.53
N ARG A 91 -2.47 -3.31 -13.29
CA ARG A 91 -2.28 -4.75 -13.49
C ARG A 91 -0.93 -5.07 -14.13
N VAL A 92 -0.55 -4.34 -15.19
CA VAL A 92 0.75 -4.51 -15.83
C VAL A 92 1.90 -4.15 -14.88
N GLY A 93 1.74 -3.06 -14.11
CA GLY A 93 2.72 -2.66 -13.10
C GLY A 93 2.92 -3.73 -12.01
N MET A 94 1.85 -4.36 -11.52
CA MET A 94 1.95 -5.45 -10.55
C MET A 94 2.67 -6.69 -11.12
N LEU A 95 2.41 -7.06 -12.38
CA LEU A 95 3.13 -8.13 -13.06
C LEU A 95 4.62 -7.81 -13.26
N ALA A 96 4.93 -6.54 -13.54
CA ALA A 96 6.31 -6.07 -13.64
C ALA A 96 7.02 -6.15 -12.29
N MET A 97 6.35 -5.80 -11.20
CA MET A 97 6.86 -5.96 -9.83
C MET A 97 7.14 -7.43 -9.49
N GLU A 98 6.23 -8.36 -9.81
CA GLU A 98 6.46 -9.81 -9.64
C GLU A 98 7.64 -10.33 -10.47
N THR A 99 7.88 -9.73 -11.63
CA THR A 99 9.06 -10.04 -12.46
C THR A 99 10.33 -9.48 -11.84
N LEU A 100 10.27 -8.28 -11.27
CA LEU A 100 11.38 -7.67 -10.54
C LEU A 100 11.76 -8.50 -9.32
N ALA A 101 10.77 -8.98 -8.53
CA ALA A 101 11.00 -9.87 -7.39
C ALA A 101 11.82 -11.12 -7.74
N ARG A 102 11.50 -11.75 -8.88
CA ARG A 102 12.22 -12.93 -9.36
C ARG A 102 13.68 -12.63 -9.73
N ARG A 103 13.94 -11.45 -10.30
CA ARG A 103 15.29 -11.03 -10.73
C ARG A 103 16.12 -10.43 -9.62
N ALA A 104 15.49 -9.96 -8.54
CA ALA A 104 16.13 -9.20 -7.49
C ALA A 104 17.31 -9.96 -6.83
N HIS A 105 17.26 -11.29 -6.82
CA HIS A 105 18.32 -12.13 -6.28
C HIS A 105 19.52 -12.32 -7.22
N ASP A 106 19.34 -12.16 -8.53
CA ASP A 106 20.38 -12.38 -9.56
C ASP A 106 21.22 -11.13 -9.84
N ASP A 107 20.75 -9.95 -9.43
CA ASP A 107 21.44 -8.69 -9.71
C ASP A 107 22.74 -8.53 -8.88
N ARG A 108 23.73 -7.92 -9.52
CA ARG A 108 24.97 -7.51 -8.85
C ARG A 108 24.64 -6.58 -7.67
N PRO A 109 25.32 -6.74 -6.52
CA PRO A 109 25.05 -5.92 -5.32
C PRO A 109 25.06 -4.41 -5.55
N GLN A 110 25.93 -3.91 -6.44
CA GLN A 110 26.02 -2.48 -6.78
C GLN A 110 24.74 -1.96 -7.42
N VAL A 111 24.06 -2.79 -8.23
CA VAL A 111 22.84 -2.42 -8.95
C VAL A 111 21.63 -2.52 -8.03
N LYS A 112 21.52 -3.60 -7.25
CA LYS A 112 20.34 -3.84 -6.41
C LYS A 112 20.24 -2.92 -5.20
N TYR A 113 21.37 -2.45 -4.65
CA TYR A 113 21.41 -1.51 -3.52
C TYR A 113 21.62 -0.05 -3.94
N ALA A 114 21.60 0.25 -5.25
CA ALA A 114 21.73 1.60 -5.75
C ALA A 114 20.71 2.53 -5.08
N ARG A 115 21.12 3.77 -4.79
CA ARG A 115 20.24 4.80 -4.22
C ARG A 115 19.11 5.17 -5.17
N ASN A 116 19.42 5.24 -6.46
CA ASN A 116 18.46 5.54 -7.51
C ASN A 116 18.52 4.45 -8.59
N PRO A 117 17.91 3.27 -8.35
CA PRO A 117 17.89 2.21 -9.33
C PRO A 117 16.97 2.61 -10.51
N PRO A 118 17.19 2.07 -11.72
CA PRO A 118 16.41 2.44 -12.90
C PRO A 118 14.89 2.27 -12.73
N TYR A 119 14.46 1.26 -11.96
CA TYR A 119 13.04 0.99 -11.69
C TYR A 119 12.41 1.94 -10.65
N GLY A 120 13.19 2.76 -9.93
CA GLY A 120 12.72 3.51 -8.76
C GLY A 120 11.54 4.42 -9.06
N GLU A 121 11.60 5.17 -10.16
CA GLU A 121 10.54 6.10 -10.55
C GLU A 121 9.27 5.38 -11.00
N ASP A 122 9.38 4.24 -11.68
CA ASP A 122 8.23 3.43 -12.07
C ASP A 122 7.48 2.89 -10.86
N VAL A 123 8.21 2.48 -9.81
CA VAL A 123 7.60 2.00 -8.57
C VAL A 123 6.88 3.15 -7.83
N LYS A 124 7.48 4.34 -7.77
CA LYS A 124 6.83 5.55 -7.20
C LYS A 124 5.62 5.97 -8.02
N TRP A 125 5.67 5.82 -9.34
CA TRP A 125 4.52 6.04 -10.21
C TRP A 125 3.41 5.03 -9.93
N LEU A 126 3.74 3.74 -9.82
CA LEU A 126 2.76 2.68 -9.52
C LEU A 126 2.10 2.89 -8.15
N LEU A 127 2.83 3.36 -7.15
CA LEU A 127 2.27 3.82 -5.87
C LEU A 127 1.20 4.91 -6.06
N ARG A 128 1.45 5.89 -6.93
CA ARG A 128 0.45 6.95 -7.22
C ARG A 128 -0.77 6.39 -7.92
N VAL A 129 -0.59 5.41 -8.82
CA VAL A 129 -1.71 4.71 -9.47
C VAL A 129 -2.53 3.93 -8.44
N SER A 130 -1.88 3.16 -7.56
CA SER A 130 -2.59 2.35 -6.55
C SER A 130 -3.39 3.21 -5.57
N LYS A 131 -2.85 4.36 -5.13
CA LYS A 131 -3.57 5.36 -4.32
C LYS A 131 -4.83 5.89 -5.00
N LYS A 132 -4.79 6.12 -6.32
CA LYS A 132 -5.94 6.60 -7.11
C LYS A 132 -7.03 5.53 -7.27
N LEU A 133 -6.64 4.25 -7.31
CA LEU A 133 -7.57 3.12 -7.37
C LEU A 133 -8.20 2.79 -6.01
N GLY A 134 -7.54 3.17 -4.92
CA GLY A 134 -8.04 3.07 -3.55
C GLY A 134 -7.28 2.07 -2.68
N THR A 135 -7.70 1.98 -1.42
CA THR A 135 -6.96 1.30 -0.34
C THR A 135 -6.66 -0.17 -0.62
N GLN A 136 -7.55 -0.90 -1.30
CA GLN A 136 -7.33 -2.33 -1.59
C GLN A 136 -6.16 -2.56 -2.56
N TYR A 137 -6.08 -1.75 -3.62
CA TYR A 137 -4.98 -1.82 -4.58
C TYR A 137 -3.69 -1.29 -3.98
N PHE A 138 -3.79 -0.25 -3.14
CA PHE A 138 -2.65 0.23 -2.36
C PHE A 138 -2.10 -0.86 -1.42
N HIS A 139 -2.95 -1.61 -0.72
CA HIS A 139 -2.53 -2.70 0.16
C HIS A 139 -1.83 -3.82 -0.63
N GLN A 140 -2.44 -4.28 -1.73
CA GLN A 140 -1.83 -5.28 -2.61
C GLN A 140 -0.46 -4.83 -3.13
N PHE A 141 -0.35 -3.55 -3.52
CA PHE A 141 0.92 -2.96 -3.90
C PHE A 141 1.97 -3.04 -2.77
N CYS A 142 1.62 -2.67 -1.52
CA CYS A 142 2.53 -2.76 -0.39
C CYS A 142 3.03 -4.20 -0.14
N VAL A 143 2.15 -5.19 -0.24
CA VAL A 143 2.53 -6.62 -0.10
C VAL A 143 3.52 -7.04 -1.19
N CYS A 144 3.25 -6.66 -2.43
CA CYS A 144 4.14 -6.96 -3.56
C CYS A 144 5.49 -6.23 -3.42
N LEU A 145 5.48 -4.98 -2.98
CA LEU A 145 6.64 -4.13 -2.80
C LEU A 145 7.69 -4.73 -1.87
N VAL A 146 7.25 -5.28 -0.73
CA VAL A 146 8.12 -5.93 0.27
C VAL A 146 8.93 -7.07 -0.34
N ASN A 147 8.38 -7.79 -1.30
CA ASN A 147 9.05 -8.93 -1.93
C ASN A 147 9.86 -8.53 -3.17
N SER A 148 9.47 -7.44 -3.84
CA SER A 148 10.01 -7.08 -5.14
C SER A 148 11.20 -6.14 -5.09
N ILE A 149 11.30 -5.29 -4.05
CA ILE A 149 12.32 -4.25 -3.98
C ILE A 149 13.40 -4.61 -2.97
N ILE A 150 14.65 -4.43 -3.40
CA ILE A 150 15.82 -4.63 -2.55
C ILE A 150 16.43 -3.30 -2.10
N SER A 151 16.43 -2.28 -2.96
CA SER A 151 17.06 -0.99 -2.63
C SER A 151 16.42 -0.39 -1.37
N PRO A 152 17.19 -0.22 -0.28
CA PRO A 152 16.66 0.32 0.97
C PRO A 152 16.21 1.77 0.82
N PHE A 153 16.78 2.52 -0.12
CA PHE A 153 16.45 3.91 -0.38
C PHE A 153 15.05 4.05 -1.01
N VAL A 154 14.74 3.22 -2.00
CA VAL A 154 13.41 3.20 -2.63
C VAL A 154 12.35 2.73 -1.63
N LEU A 155 12.66 1.72 -0.82
CA LEU A 155 11.77 1.25 0.25
C LEU A 155 11.48 2.35 1.27
N HIS A 156 12.51 3.10 1.68
CA HIS A 156 12.38 4.21 2.61
C HIS A 156 11.46 5.31 2.04
N ASP A 157 11.73 5.78 0.82
CA ASP A 157 10.93 6.81 0.16
C ASP A 157 9.46 6.40 0.07
N ILE A 158 9.20 5.16 -0.35
CA ILE A 158 7.83 4.65 -0.50
C ILE A 158 7.14 4.51 0.86
N ALA A 159 7.84 4.05 1.90
CA ALA A 159 7.27 3.98 3.24
C ALA A 159 6.80 5.36 3.74
N LEU A 160 7.61 6.40 3.53
CA LEU A 160 7.23 7.78 3.87
C LEU A 160 6.05 8.28 3.04
N MET A 161 6.08 8.09 1.71
CA MET A 161 4.97 8.47 0.85
C MET A 161 3.68 7.70 1.15
N ALA A 162 3.79 6.44 1.58
CA ALA A 162 2.67 5.59 1.97
C ALA A 162 2.05 6.08 3.30
N ALA A 163 2.88 6.36 4.29
CA ALA A 163 2.43 6.89 5.58
C ALA A 163 1.79 8.29 5.44
N ASP A 164 2.36 9.16 4.61
CA ASP A 164 1.80 10.49 4.31
C ASP A 164 0.41 10.40 3.64
N TYR A 165 0.23 9.43 2.73
CA TYR A 165 -1.08 9.18 2.15
C TYR A 165 -2.09 8.69 3.18
N LEU A 166 -1.70 7.77 4.07
CA LEU A 166 -2.57 7.27 5.13
C LEU A 166 -2.89 8.34 6.18
N SER A 167 -1.98 9.29 6.40
CA SER A 167 -2.18 10.41 7.30
C SER A 167 -3.07 11.51 6.71
N ASN A 168 -3.57 11.34 5.48
CA ASN A 168 -4.27 12.37 4.72
C ASN A 168 -3.45 13.67 4.59
N HIS A 169 -2.13 13.55 4.38
CA HIS A 169 -1.19 14.68 4.30
C HIS A 169 -1.16 15.53 5.57
N SER A 170 -1.31 14.89 6.73
CA SER A 170 -1.20 15.56 8.03
C SER A 170 0.21 16.12 8.22
N ARG A 171 0.31 17.38 8.64
CA ARG A 171 1.58 18.02 9.00
C ARG A 171 2.12 17.56 10.36
N ASN A 172 1.36 16.78 11.12
CA ASN A 172 1.78 16.31 12.43
C ASN A 172 2.70 15.08 12.28
N PRO A 173 3.99 15.19 12.66
CA PRO A 173 4.95 14.09 12.51
C PRO A 173 4.58 12.87 13.37
N ALA A 174 3.89 13.05 14.49
CA ALA A 174 3.45 11.94 15.33
C ALA A 174 2.42 11.05 14.61
N VAL A 175 1.54 11.65 13.80
CA VAL A 175 0.53 10.92 13.01
C VAL A 175 1.20 10.13 11.90
N VAL A 176 2.16 10.73 11.18
CA VAL A 176 2.94 10.02 10.14
C VAL A 176 3.69 8.84 10.76
N LEU A 177 4.31 9.03 11.93
CA LEU A 177 5.02 7.98 12.66
C LEU A 177 4.09 6.85 13.09
N GLN A 178 2.86 7.16 13.51
CA GLN A 178 1.84 6.17 13.80
C GLN A 178 1.50 5.32 12.55
N HIS A 179 1.36 5.94 11.38
CA HIS A 179 1.10 5.20 10.14
C HIS A 179 2.28 4.36 9.66
N LEU A 180 3.52 4.83 9.84
CA LEU A 180 4.72 4.03 9.57
C LEU A 180 4.76 2.75 10.42
N ARG A 181 4.21 2.81 11.64
CA ARG A 181 4.11 1.68 12.58
C ARG A 181 2.83 0.85 12.41
N SER A 182 1.95 1.23 11.48
CA SER A 182 0.71 0.50 11.25
C SER A 182 0.99 -0.91 10.70
N PRO A 183 0.12 -1.90 10.94
CA PRO A 183 0.33 -3.27 10.45
C PRO A 183 0.52 -3.37 8.93
N LEU A 184 -0.03 -2.41 8.19
CA LEU A 184 0.08 -2.33 6.74
C LEU A 184 1.49 -1.92 6.28
N ILE A 185 2.14 -1.00 6.99
CA ILE A 185 3.42 -0.39 6.60
C ILE A 185 4.61 -0.99 7.37
N ALA A 186 4.38 -1.54 8.56
CA ALA A 186 5.42 -2.13 9.38
C ALA A 186 6.27 -3.20 8.63
N PRO A 187 5.69 -4.14 7.85
CA PRO A 187 6.49 -5.09 7.07
C PRO A 187 7.43 -4.40 6.06
N LEU A 188 6.98 -3.29 5.48
CA LEU A 188 7.79 -2.49 4.56
C LEU A 188 8.95 -1.80 5.28
N VAL A 189 8.69 -1.23 6.45
CA VAL A 189 9.72 -0.61 7.30
C VAL A 189 10.75 -1.65 7.73
N HIS A 190 10.30 -2.84 8.19
CA HIS A 190 11.20 -3.91 8.56
C HIS A 190 12.06 -4.37 7.38
N LYS A 191 11.45 -4.60 6.21
CA LYS A 191 12.21 -4.93 4.99
C LYS A 191 13.22 -3.84 4.64
N CYS A 192 12.85 -2.57 4.76
CA CYS A 192 13.75 -1.44 4.54
C CYS A 192 14.95 -1.48 5.49
N GLN A 193 14.72 -1.73 6.78
CA GLN A 193 15.77 -1.84 7.80
C GLN A 193 16.72 -3.00 7.48
N THR A 194 16.19 -4.20 7.22
CA THR A 194 17.00 -5.37 6.84
C THR A 194 17.80 -5.12 5.55
N SER A 195 17.20 -4.47 4.55
CA SER A 195 17.91 -4.09 3.33
C SER A 195 19.04 -3.08 3.59
N TYR A 196 18.89 -2.15 4.54
CA TYR A 196 19.98 -1.25 4.94
C TYR A 196 21.13 -2.02 5.59
N ILE A 197 20.84 -2.99 6.46
CA ILE A 197 21.87 -3.84 7.08
C ILE A 197 22.72 -4.51 5.99
N HIS A 198 22.09 -5.18 5.03
CA HIS A 198 22.80 -5.85 3.94
C HIS A 198 23.55 -4.88 3.01
N CYS A 199 22.93 -3.75 2.68
CA CYS A 199 23.53 -2.71 1.84
C CYS A 199 24.80 -2.14 2.48
N LEU A 200 24.72 -1.73 3.75
CA LEU A 200 25.84 -1.14 4.47
C LEU A 200 26.95 -2.16 4.72
N HIS A 201 26.61 -3.39 5.10
CA HIS A 201 27.58 -4.47 5.22
C HIS A 201 28.31 -4.66 3.89
N HIS A 202 27.60 -4.83 2.77
CA HIS A 202 28.25 -4.98 1.47
C HIS A 202 29.15 -3.78 1.11
N LYS A 203 28.66 -2.55 1.29
CA LYS A 203 29.41 -1.33 0.98
C LYS A 203 30.69 -1.26 1.82
N LEU A 204 30.65 -1.60 3.10
CA LEU A 204 31.80 -1.57 4.00
C LEU A 204 32.97 -2.44 3.52
N TYR A 205 32.70 -3.64 3.01
CA TYR A 205 33.76 -4.54 2.51
C TYR A 205 34.39 -4.10 1.19
N HIS A 206 33.71 -3.24 0.43
CA HIS A 206 34.14 -2.81 -0.91
C HIS A 206 34.37 -1.30 -0.99
N ILE A 207 34.44 -0.62 0.15
CA ILE A 207 34.52 0.84 0.21
C ILE A 207 35.91 1.29 -0.25
N THR A 208 35.96 2.27 -1.15
CA THR A 208 37.19 2.96 -1.51
C THR A 208 37.20 4.36 -0.88
N PRO A 209 38.35 5.05 -0.78
CA PRO A 209 38.41 6.42 -0.26
C PRO A 209 37.47 7.41 -0.97
N ALA A 210 37.16 7.19 -2.25
CA ALA A 210 36.23 8.02 -3.00
C ALA A 210 34.77 7.86 -2.55
N ASP A 211 34.43 6.74 -1.89
CA ASP A 211 33.06 6.37 -1.52
C ASP A 211 32.68 6.79 -0.09
N TYR A 212 33.61 7.37 0.69
CA TYR A 212 33.42 7.66 2.11
C TYR A 212 32.22 8.56 2.40
N GLU A 213 32.05 9.61 1.62
CA GLU A 213 30.90 10.53 1.74
C GLU A 213 29.57 9.82 1.42
N GLU A 214 29.55 8.98 0.38
CA GLU A 214 28.35 8.23 0.01
C GLU A 214 27.99 7.17 1.05
N PHE A 215 29.01 6.51 1.62
CA PHE A 215 28.82 5.57 2.72
C PHE A 215 28.27 6.28 3.96
N ALA A 216 28.87 7.40 4.38
CA ALA A 216 28.37 8.19 5.50
C ALA A 216 26.91 8.64 5.29
N SER A 217 26.58 9.12 4.09
CA SER A 217 25.20 9.45 3.71
C SER A 217 24.25 8.25 3.79
N SER A 218 24.72 7.06 3.40
CA SER A 218 23.96 5.81 3.51
C SER A 218 23.71 5.42 4.98
N VAL A 219 24.70 5.59 5.86
CA VAL A 219 24.57 5.33 7.30
C VAL A 219 23.58 6.30 7.95
N ILE A 220 23.61 7.59 7.58
CA ILE A 220 22.65 8.59 8.08
C ILE A 220 21.22 8.23 7.64
N ALA A 221 21.05 7.84 6.37
CA ALA A 221 19.75 7.41 5.85
C ALA A 221 19.23 6.14 6.57
N ALA A 222 20.12 5.18 6.85
CA ALA A 222 19.78 4.01 7.66
C ALA A 222 19.33 4.43 9.06
N ARG A 223 20.06 5.31 9.75
CA ARG A 223 19.65 5.80 11.08
C ARG A 223 18.25 6.38 11.07
N ALA A 224 17.90 7.19 10.06
CA ALA A 224 16.56 7.73 9.91
C ALA A 224 15.51 6.62 9.74
N ALA A 225 15.81 5.57 8.95
CA ALA A 225 14.92 4.43 8.73
C ALA A 225 14.70 3.59 10.00
N PHE A 226 15.72 3.48 10.84
CA PHE A 226 15.62 2.76 12.10
C PHE A 226 14.85 3.56 13.15
N ASN A 227 15.06 4.87 13.27
CA ASN A 227 14.41 5.72 14.27
C ASN A 227 12.87 5.80 14.16
N VAL A 228 12.27 5.27 13.08
CA VAL A 228 10.81 5.22 12.96
C VAL A 228 10.18 4.19 13.91
N THR A 229 10.91 3.17 14.36
CA THR A 229 10.41 2.16 15.31
C THR A 229 10.89 2.45 16.74
N PRO A 230 10.13 2.08 17.79
CA PRO A 230 10.53 2.31 19.17
C PRO A 230 11.90 1.69 19.53
N ASP A 231 12.12 0.44 19.12
CA ASP A 231 13.37 -0.29 19.38
C ASP A 231 14.46 -0.03 18.33
N GLY A 232 14.17 0.81 17.33
CA GLY A 232 15.03 0.99 16.17
C GLY A 232 16.39 1.60 16.51
N HIS A 233 16.45 2.47 17.53
CA HIS A 233 17.72 3.01 17.99
C HIS A 233 18.65 1.91 18.54
N GLN A 234 18.10 0.92 19.23
CA GLN A 234 18.86 -0.20 19.76
C GLN A 234 19.34 -1.12 18.62
N HIS A 235 18.44 -1.51 17.71
CA HIS A 235 18.81 -2.33 16.54
C HIS A 235 19.85 -1.64 15.63
N PHE A 236 19.79 -0.31 15.47
CA PHE A 236 20.78 0.44 14.70
C PHE A 236 22.17 0.36 15.35
N LYS A 237 22.24 0.49 16.68
CA LYS A 237 23.52 0.35 17.42
C LYS A 237 24.09 -1.06 17.28
N GLU A 238 23.25 -2.09 17.38
CA GLU A 238 23.66 -3.49 17.21
C GLU A 238 24.19 -3.74 15.80
N MET A 239 23.51 -3.23 14.76
CA MET A 239 24.00 -3.29 13.38
C MET A 239 25.39 -2.65 13.25
N LEU A 240 25.62 -1.46 13.82
CA LEU A 240 26.93 -0.80 13.78
C LEU A 240 28.01 -1.59 14.52
N GLN A 241 27.66 -2.28 15.61
CA GLN A 241 28.61 -3.13 16.33
C GLN A 241 29.03 -4.36 15.50
N GLY A 242 28.16 -4.84 14.60
CA GLY A 242 28.46 -5.93 13.66
C GLY A 242 29.39 -5.53 12.50
N PHE A 243 29.81 -4.27 12.40
CA PHE A 243 30.78 -3.80 11.40
C PHE A 243 32.23 -3.90 11.86
N LYS A 244 32.46 -4.39 13.08
CA LYS A 244 33.80 -4.58 13.66
C LYS A 244 34.55 -5.77 13.05
#